data_AF-A0A832L9J0-F1
#
_entry.id   AF-A0A832L9J0-F1
#
_cell.length_a   1.000
_cell.length_b   1.000
_cell.length_c   1.000
_cell.angle_alpha   90.00
_cell.angle_beta   90.00
_cell.angle_gamma   90.00
#
_symmetry.space_group_name_H-M   'P 1'
#
loop_
_entity.id
_entity.type
_entity.pdbx_description
1 polymer ?
#
loop_
_entity_poly.entity_id
_entity_poly.type
_entity_poly.pdbx_seq_one_letter_code
_entity_poly.pdbx_strand_id
1 'polypeptide(L)' 'MWLGFVPESRLIIDFVLGPRKQYVADTLIEATDKHLSDSSPFFVTDGLKLYIEALLKKYGKRIEFPKYK' A
#
# COMPACT_ATOMS: atom_id res chain seq x y z
N MET A 1 -11.01 -11.45 1.13
CA MET A 1 -9.95 -11.36 2.15
C MET A 1 -8.72 -10.80 1.47
N TRP A 2 -8.11 -9.78 2.07
CA TRP A 2 -6.91 -9.10 1.58
C TRP A 2 -5.80 -9.33 2.60
N LEU A 3 -4.57 -9.54 2.15
CA LEU A 3 -3.47 -10.01 3.00
C LEU A 3 -2.17 -9.28 2.66
N GLY A 4 -1.48 -8.77 3.67
CA GLY A 4 -0.07 -8.40 3.60
C GLY A 4 0.79 -9.56 4.07
N PHE A 5 1.74 -10.01 3.25
CA PHE A 5 2.54 -11.21 3.51
C PHE A 5 4.00 -11.00 3.12
N VAL A 6 4.91 -11.46 3.98
CA VAL A 6 6.36 -11.52 3.70
C VAL A 6 6.72 -12.96 3.35
N PRO A 7 6.98 -13.28 2.07
CA PRO A 7 7.22 -14.65 1.64
C PRO A 7 8.49 -15.26 2.21
N GLU A 8 9.54 -14.46 2.39
CA GLU A 8 10.84 -14.91 2.88
C GLU A 8 10.77 -15.45 4.31
N SER A 9 9.92 -14.84 5.15
CA SER A 9 9.73 -15.23 6.55
C SER A 9 8.45 -16.02 6.80
N ARG A 10 7.63 -16.25 5.76
CA ARG A 10 6.30 -16.87 5.84
C ARG A 10 5.38 -16.18 6.85
N LEU A 11 5.52 -14.87 6.99
CA LEU A 11 4.81 -14.08 7.97
C LEU A 11 3.64 -13.33 7.33
N ILE A 12 2.46 -13.49 7.90
CA ILE A 12 1.33 -12.60 7.64
C ILE A 12 1.53 -11.34 8.48
N ILE A 13 1.65 -10.19 7.83
CA ILE A 13 1.81 -8.90 8.51
C ILE A 13 0.47 -8.41 9.03
N ASP A 14 -0.53 -8.38 8.14
CA ASP A 14 -1.88 -7.92 8.48
C ASP A 14 -2.90 -8.42 7.45
N PHE A 15 -4.18 -8.32 7.76
CA PHE A 15 -5.25 -8.68 6.84
C PHE A 15 -6.48 -7.80 7.02
N VAL A 16 -7.23 -7.62 5.94
CA VAL A 16 -8.51 -6.90 5.96
C VAL A 16 -9.58 -7.71 5.26
N LEU A 17 -10.74 -7.81 5.89
CA LEU A 17 -11.93 -8.42 5.30
C LEU A 17 -12.79 -7.34 4.63
N GLY A 18 -13.17 -7.59 3.38
CA GLY A 18 -13.98 -6.66 2.64
C GLY A 18 -14.06 -6.98 1.15
N PRO A 19 -14.96 -6.30 0.43
CA PRO A 19 -15.10 -6.42 -1.01
C PRO A 19 -13.88 -5.88 -1.77
N ARG A 20 -13.83 -6.11 -3.08
CA ARG A 20 -12.82 -5.52 -3.98
C ARG A 20 -13.09 -4.04 -4.25
N LYS A 21 -12.91 -3.18 -3.23
CA LYS A 21 -13.17 -1.73 -3.29
C LYS A 21 -11.99 -0.93 -2.73
N GLN A 22 -11.84 0.31 -3.20
CA GLN A 22 -10.70 1.18 -2.88
C GLN A 22 -10.48 1.35 -1.38
N TYR A 23 -11.55 1.60 -0.62
CA TYR A 23 -11.42 1.81 0.83
C TYR A 23 -10.81 0.60 1.55
N VAL A 24 -10.99 -0.62 1.04
CA VAL A 24 -10.41 -1.84 1.64
C VAL A 24 -8.92 -1.93 1.34
N ALA A 25 -8.50 -1.52 0.13
CA ALA A 25 -7.08 -1.43 -0.23
C ALA A 25 -6.38 -0.35 0.60
N ASP A 26 -7.02 0.82 0.78
CA ASP A 26 -6.51 1.89 1.66
C ASP A 26 -6.31 1.37 3.09
N THR A 27 -7.32 0.71 3.67
CA THR A 27 -7.22 0.14 5.02
C THR A 27 -6.12 -0.92 5.12
N LEU A 28 -5.94 -1.77 4.11
CA LEU A 28 -4.87 -2.77 4.12
C LEU A 28 -3.48 -2.12 4.13
N ILE A 29 -3.26 -1.10 3.29
CA ILE A 29 -1.97 -0.40 3.23
C ILE A 29 -1.71 0.35 4.55
N GLU A 30 -2.72 1.00 5.12
CA GLU A 30 -2.60 1.65 6.43
C GLU A 30 -2.31 0.67 7.57
N ALA A 31 -2.91 -0.52 7.53
CA ALA A 31 -2.65 -1.58 8.51
C ALA A 31 -1.24 -2.13 8.36
N THR A 32 -0.83 -2.43 7.13
CA THR A 32 0.52 -2.95 6.81
C THR A 32 1.61 -1.96 7.23
N ASP A 33 1.41 -0.66 6.97
CA ASP A 33 2.38 0.40 7.29
C ASP A 33 2.77 0.48 8.77
N LYS A 34 1.84 0.16 9.68
CA LYS A 34 2.10 0.18 11.13
C LYS A 34 3.20 -0.79 11.56
N HIS A 35 3.49 -1.79 10.74
CA HIS A 35 4.46 -2.84 11.01
C HIS A 35 5.77 -2.65 10.24
N LEU A 36 5.84 -1.65 9.35
CA LEU A 36 7.01 -1.38 8.52
C LEU A 36 7.92 -0.38 9.23
N SER A 37 9.23 -0.51 9.01
CA SER A 37 10.21 0.50 9.43
C SER A 37 10.11 1.76 8.59
N ASP A 38 10.79 2.84 9.01
CA ASP A 38 10.83 4.14 8.30
C ASP A 38 11.38 4.08 6.86
N SER A 39 11.94 2.93 6.46
CA SER A 39 12.37 2.64 5.10
C SER A 39 11.19 2.42 4.15
N SER A 40 11.27 2.92 2.92
CA SER A 40 10.24 2.68 1.90
C SER A 40 10.11 1.18 1.56
N PRO A 41 8.94 0.55 1.77
CA PRO A 41 8.75 -0.87 1.49
C PRO A 41 8.62 -1.14 -0.01
N PHE A 42 9.04 -2.33 -0.44
CA PHE A 42 8.77 -2.85 -1.78
C PHE A 42 7.51 -3.72 -1.75
N PHE A 43 6.52 -3.38 -2.57
CA PHE A 43 5.24 -4.08 -2.63
C PHE A 43 5.10 -4.87 -3.93
N VAL A 44 4.67 -6.13 -3.82
CA VAL A 44 4.24 -6.98 -4.94
C VAL A 44 2.75 -7.26 -4.76
N THR A 45 1.95 -7.00 -5.79
CA THR A 45 0.49 -7.12 -5.72
C THR A 45 -0.05 -7.98 -6.87
N ASP A 46 -1.33 -8.36 -6.79
CA ASP A 46 -2.04 -9.14 -7.81
C ASP A 46 -2.42 -8.34 -9.08
N GLY A 47 -1.97 -7.09 -9.19
CA GLY A 47 -2.20 -6.22 -10.34
C GLY A 47 -3.50 -5.41 -10.30
N LEU A 48 -4.28 -5.46 -9.21
CA LEU A 48 -5.44 -4.58 -9.07
C LEU A 48 -5.03 -3.10 -8.98
N LYS A 49 -5.68 -2.23 -9.78
CA LYS A 49 -5.43 -0.78 -9.78
C LYS A 49 -5.62 -0.11 -8.42
N LEU A 50 -6.43 -0.71 -7.55
CA LEU A 50 -6.76 -0.20 -6.23
C LEU A 50 -5.51 -0.02 -5.34
N TYR A 51 -4.52 -0.90 -5.49
CA TYR A 51 -3.28 -0.79 -4.74
C TYR A 51 -2.45 0.41 -5.18
N ILE A 52 -2.45 0.75 -6.48
CA ILE A 52 -1.68 1.90 -6.99
C ILE A 52 -2.17 3.18 -6.32
N GLU A 53 -3.49 3.38 -6.28
CA GLU A 53 -4.10 4.54 -5.63
C GLU A 53 -3.82 4.57 -4.12
N ALA A 54 -3.96 3.42 -3.44
CA ALA A 54 -3.69 3.32 -2.00
C ALA A 54 -2.21 3.60 -1.66
N LEU A 55 -1.28 3.05 -2.45
CA LEU A 55 0.16 3.26 -2.28
C LEU A 55 0.56 4.70 -2.58
N LEU A 56 0.02 5.32 -3.63
CA LEU A 56 0.27 6.73 -3.93
C LEU A 56 -0.31 7.65 -2.85
N LYS A 57 -1.48 7.32 -2.31
CA LYS A 57 -2.08 8.07 -1.19
C LYS A 57 -1.22 8.00 0.06
N LYS A 58 -0.63 6.84 0.36
CA LYS A 58 0.17 6.63 1.58
C LYS A 58 1.62 7.09 1.46
N TYR A 59 2.28 6.78 0.34
CA TYR A 59 3.72 6.96 0.13
C TYR A 59 4.07 7.98 -0.95
N GLY A 60 3.11 8.39 -1.78
CA GLY A 60 3.33 9.35 -2.85
C GLY A 60 3.65 10.74 -2.33
N LYS A 61 4.66 11.39 -2.94
CA LYS A 61 4.97 12.80 -2.71
C LYS A 61 4.56 13.60 -3.94
N ARG A 62 3.77 14.64 -3.74
CA ARG A 62 3.44 15.58 -4.80
C ARG A 62 4.62 16.52 -5.01
N ILE A 63 5.18 16.51 -6.22
CA ILE A 63 6.23 17.45 -6.62
C ILE A 63 5.59 18.42 -7.60
N GLU A 64 5.59 19.71 -7.27
CA GLU A 64 5.16 20.77 -8.17
C GLU A 64 6.37 21.37 -8.86
N PHE A 65 6.39 21.30 -10.18
CA PHE A 65 7.44 21.93 -10.97
C PHE A 65 7.12 23.41 -11.19
N PRO A 66 8.12 24.31 -11.13
CA PRO A 66 7.90 25.71 -11.43
C PRO A 66 7.39 25.85 -12.87
N LYS A 67 6.38 26.70 -13.07
CA LYS A 67 6.00 27.14 -14.41
C LYS A 67 7.15 27.99 -14.94
N TYR A 68 7.78 27.58 -16.04
CA TYR A 68 8.84 28.35 -16.70
C TYR A 68 8.37 29.80 -16.92
N LYS A 69 9.21 30.77 -16.53
CA LYS A 69 9.00 32.20 -16.78
C LYS A 69 9.29 32.53 -18.24
#